data_AF-A0AAP3BA18-F1
#
_entry.id   AF-A0AAP3BA18-F1
#
_cell.length_a   1.000
_cell.length_b   1.000
_cell.length_c   1.000
_cell.angle_alpha   90.00
_cell.angle_beta   90.00
_cell.angle_gamma   90.00
#
_symmetry.space_group_name_H-M   'P 1'
#
loop_
_entity.id
_entity.type
_entity.pdbx_description
1 polymer ?
#
loop_
_entity_poly.entity_id
_entity_poly.type
_entity_poly.pdbx_seq_one_letter_code
_entity_poly.pdbx_strand_id
1 'polypeptide(L)'
;MEIAIERFGSYHHAVSGRLLIDGQHVCDTLEEDVHCLPEGEYALQRNSKLALPYYIRLADADSGGDSRVDSRVSFSRGNGIHGWRNHCIIVGECLHLGFLIHSEACYDLLIARIRMQFVRHHAVVVKISRSPDFLEVA
;
A
#
# COMPACT_ATOMS: atom_id res chain seq x y z
N MET A 1 -7.69 -13.06 -5.17
CA MET A 1 -6.93 -12.04 -5.92
C MET A 1 -5.66 -11.77 -5.15
N GLU A 2 -4.54 -11.79 -5.83
CA GLU A 2 -3.24 -11.43 -5.25
C GLU A 2 -2.89 -10.00 -5.66
N ILE A 3 -2.58 -9.15 -4.69
CA ILE A 3 -1.95 -7.86 -4.90
C ILE A 3 -0.51 -8.01 -4.44
N ALA A 4 0.47 -7.78 -5.31
CA ALA A 4 1.87 -7.76 -4.94
C ALA A 4 2.38 -6.31 -4.96
N ILE A 5 3.14 -5.92 -3.94
CA ILE A 5 3.91 -4.68 -3.89
C ILE A 5 5.37 -5.08 -3.91
N GLU A 6 6.04 -4.77 -5.03
CA GLU A 6 7.47 -4.98 -5.19
C GLU A 6 8.18 -3.64 -5.01
N ARG A 7 8.87 -3.46 -3.89
CA ARG A 7 9.64 -2.24 -3.60
C ARG A 7 10.92 -2.27 -4.42
N PHE A 8 11.18 -1.24 -5.22
CA PHE A 8 12.32 -1.20 -6.13
C PHE A 8 13.33 -0.10 -5.81
N GLY A 9 13.02 0.84 -4.92
CA GLY A 9 14.02 1.82 -4.49
C GLY A 9 13.55 2.74 -3.37
N SER A 10 14.50 3.49 -2.84
CA SER A 10 14.26 4.52 -1.84
C SER A 10 14.95 5.82 -2.21
N TYR A 11 14.34 6.94 -1.83
CA TYR A 11 14.87 8.29 -1.98
C TYR A 11 14.35 9.16 -0.83
N HIS A 12 15.27 9.73 -0.03
CA HIS A 12 14.96 10.30 1.29
C HIS A 12 14.10 9.33 2.12
N HIS A 13 12.97 9.79 2.65
CA HIS A 13 12.02 9.01 3.44
C HIS A 13 11.00 8.23 2.59
N ALA A 14 11.16 8.23 1.27
CA ALA A 14 10.20 7.62 0.35
C ALA A 14 10.70 6.26 -0.15
N VAL A 15 9.84 5.24 -0.06
CA VAL A 15 10.08 3.93 -0.64
C VAL A 15 9.15 3.76 -1.84
N SER A 16 9.75 3.65 -3.02
CA SER A 16 9.05 3.44 -4.28
C SER A 16 8.88 1.95 -4.58
N GLY A 17 7.69 1.58 -5.05
CA GLY A 17 7.36 0.22 -5.42
C GLY A 17 6.44 0.13 -6.61
N ARG A 18 6.18 -1.09 -7.06
CA ARG A 18 5.25 -1.44 -8.13
C ARG A 18 4.13 -2.27 -7.56
N LEU A 19 2.89 -1.90 -7.85
CA LEU A 19 1.72 -2.69 -7.52
C LEU A 19 1.35 -3.57 -8.72
N LEU A 20 1.37 -4.88 -8.49
CA LEU A 20 0.90 -5.88 -9.43
C LEU A 20 -0.40 -6.50 -8.91
N ILE A 21 -1.30 -6.84 -9.82
CA ILE A 21 -2.48 -7.67 -9.52
C ILE A 21 -2.35 -8.94 -10.35
N ASP A 22 -2.34 -10.09 -9.68
CA ASP A 22 -2.19 -11.41 -10.29
C ASP A 22 -1.00 -11.45 -11.30
N GLY A 23 0.12 -10.81 -10.91
CA GLY A 23 1.37 -10.73 -11.70
C GLY A 23 1.43 -9.64 -12.77
N GLN A 24 0.36 -8.89 -13.01
CA GLN A 24 0.35 -7.78 -13.97
C GLN A 24 0.55 -6.44 -13.27
N HIS A 25 1.51 -5.64 -13.73
CA HIS A 25 1.67 -4.26 -13.25
C HIS A 25 0.38 -3.45 -13.48
N VAL A 26 -0.03 -2.72 -12.45
CA VAL A 26 -1.24 -1.88 -12.47
C VAL A 26 -0.89 -0.41 -12.27
N CYS A 27 -0.01 -0.13 -11.31
CA CYS A 27 0.45 1.21 -10.97
C CYS A 27 1.70 1.11 -10.09
N ASP A 28 2.27 2.25 -9.74
CA ASP A 28 3.38 2.36 -8.80
C ASP A 28 2.88 2.78 -7.42
N THR A 29 3.71 2.54 -6.41
CA THR A 29 3.43 2.80 -5.00
C THR A 29 4.48 3.70 -4.38
N LEU A 30 4.07 4.45 -3.37
CA LEU A 30 4.96 5.21 -2.51
C LEU A 30 4.60 5.01 -1.04
N GLU A 31 5.59 4.63 -0.24
CA GLU A 31 5.50 4.37 1.19
C GLU A 31 6.50 5.23 1.97
N GLU A 32 6.25 5.44 3.26
CA GLU A 32 7.19 6.11 4.16
C GLU A 32 8.11 5.07 4.76
N ASP A 33 9.41 5.29 4.67
CA ASP A 33 10.44 4.36 5.15
C ASP A 33 10.17 3.89 6.59
N VAL A 34 9.84 4.79 7.51
CA VAL A 34 9.58 4.49 8.93
C VAL A 34 8.22 3.83 9.18
N HIS A 35 7.31 3.86 8.21
CA HIS A 35 5.96 3.28 8.32
C HIS A 35 5.68 2.17 7.31
N CYS A 36 6.71 1.70 6.59
CA CYS A 36 6.62 0.56 5.71
C CYS A 36 6.21 -0.69 6.49
N LEU A 37 5.24 -1.43 5.96
CA LEU A 37 5.01 -2.79 6.43
C LEU A 37 6.27 -3.64 6.18
N PRO A 38 6.61 -4.60 7.05
CA PRO A 38 7.63 -5.58 6.74
C PRO A 38 7.33 -6.33 5.43
N GLU A 39 8.34 -6.97 4.87
CA GLU A 39 8.11 -7.94 3.79
C GLU A 39 7.32 -9.13 4.32
N GLY A 40 6.38 -9.64 3.54
CA GLY A 40 5.49 -10.71 3.98
C GLY A 40 4.15 -10.74 3.26
N GLU A 41 3.31 -11.66 3.69
CA GLU A 41 1.94 -11.83 3.18
C GLU A 41 0.93 -11.35 4.20
N TYR A 42 -0.05 -10.57 3.73
CA TYR A 42 -1.05 -9.93 4.57
C TYR A 42 -2.46 -10.12 3.99
N ALA A 43 -3.45 -10.24 4.87
CA ALA A 43 -4.84 -10.23 4.45
C ALA A 43 -5.34 -8.78 4.32
N LEU A 44 -5.98 -8.46 3.19
CA LEU A 44 -6.73 -7.23 3.05
C LEU A 44 -8.12 -7.40 3.71
N GLN A 45 -8.51 -6.44 4.54
CA GLN A 45 -9.78 -6.45 5.26
C GLN A 45 -10.65 -5.28 4.84
N ARG A 46 -11.97 -5.46 4.91
CA ARG A 46 -12.96 -4.40 4.66
C ARG A 46 -13.36 -3.74 5.98
N ASN A 47 -13.40 -2.41 6.00
CA ASN A 47 -13.98 -1.64 7.08
C ASN A 47 -15.23 -0.88 6.58
N SER A 48 -16.40 -1.20 7.14
CA SER A 48 -17.64 -0.50 6.78
C SER A 48 -17.83 0.83 7.52
N LYS A 49 -16.98 1.15 8.50
CA LYS A 49 -17.14 2.31 9.41
C LYS A 49 -16.07 3.39 9.23
N LEU A 50 -15.04 3.16 8.44
CA LEU A 50 -13.95 4.12 8.20
C LEU A 50 -14.10 4.84 6.86
N ALA A 51 -13.54 6.04 6.78
CA ALA A 51 -13.44 6.81 5.53
C ALA A 51 -12.65 6.06 4.44
N LEU A 52 -11.64 5.27 4.84
CA LEU A 52 -10.93 4.34 3.96
C LEU A 52 -11.53 2.93 4.13
N PRO A 53 -12.16 2.37 3.09
CA PRO A 53 -12.99 1.17 3.23
C PRO A 53 -12.20 -0.14 3.28
N TYR A 54 -10.89 -0.13 2.98
CA TYR A 54 -10.05 -1.32 2.98
C TYR A 54 -8.71 -1.03 3.66
N TYR A 55 -8.22 -2.00 4.43
CA TYR A 55 -6.98 -1.87 5.17
C TYR A 55 -6.27 -3.23 5.30
N ILE A 56 -4.96 -3.17 5.41
CA ILE A 56 -4.06 -4.28 5.72
C ILE A 56 -3.86 -4.27 7.24
N ARG A 57 -3.96 -5.43 7.88
CA ARG A 57 -3.76 -5.59 9.32
C ARG A 57 -2.52 -6.45 9.59
N LEU A 58 -1.64 -6.03 10.49
CA LEU A 58 -0.60 -6.92 11.02
C LEU A 58 -1.23 -7.98 11.92
N ALA A 59 -0.85 -9.25 11.73
CA ALA A 59 -1.40 -10.39 12.48
C ALA A 59 -1.06 -10.33 13.98
N ASP A 60 0.08 -9.71 14.36
CA ASP A 60 0.65 -9.82 15.71
C ASP A 60 0.62 -8.51 16.52
N ALA A 61 -0.45 -7.72 16.41
CA ALA A 61 -0.73 -6.67 17.40
C ALA A 61 -1.49 -7.24 18.61
N ASP A 62 -0.90 -8.22 19.28
CA ASP A 62 -1.30 -8.64 20.62
C ASP A 62 -0.75 -7.63 21.62
N SER A 63 -1.56 -6.67 22.07
CA SER A 63 -1.28 -5.91 23.29
C SER A 63 -2.55 -5.28 23.82
N GLY A 64 -3.08 -5.85 24.91
CA GLY A 64 -3.91 -5.11 25.84
C GLY A 64 -3.08 -3.95 26.41
N GLY A 65 -3.46 -2.73 26.11
CA GLY A 65 -2.74 -1.54 26.54
C GLY A 65 -3.20 -0.31 25.76
N ASP A 66 -3.44 0.79 26.46
CA ASP A 66 -4.14 2.00 26.03
C ASP A 66 -3.35 2.90 25.04
N SER A 67 -2.65 2.30 24.07
CA SER A 67 -1.87 3.03 23.04
C SER A 67 -2.22 2.49 21.65
N ARG A 68 -3.37 2.93 21.14
CA ARG A 68 -3.89 2.62 19.79
C ARG A 68 -3.07 3.30 18.69
N VAL A 69 -1.84 2.85 18.45
CA VAL A 69 -1.23 3.03 17.12
C VAL A 69 -2.08 2.18 16.18
N ASP A 70 -2.92 2.81 15.37
CA ASP A 70 -3.82 2.14 14.42
C ASP A 70 -2.92 1.34 13.46
N SER A 71 -2.71 0.06 13.75
CA SER A 71 -1.79 -0.86 13.04
C SER A 71 -2.38 -1.29 11.70
N ARG A 72 -3.02 -0.34 11.02
CA ARG A 72 -3.82 -0.51 9.82
C ARG A 72 -3.20 0.34 8.74
N VAL A 73 -2.82 -0.32 7.65
CA VAL A 73 -2.27 0.35 6.48
C VAL A 73 -3.30 0.36 5.38
N SER A 74 -3.60 1.53 4.83
CA SER A 74 -4.60 1.67 3.76
C SER A 74 -3.95 2.14 2.47
N PHE A 75 -4.57 1.84 1.33
CA PHE A 75 -4.22 2.52 0.08
C PHE A 75 -4.74 3.96 0.11
N SER A 76 -4.01 4.89 -0.49
CA SER A 76 -4.40 6.29 -0.55
C SER A 76 -3.99 6.95 -1.87
N ARG A 77 -4.52 8.16 -2.09
CA ARG A 77 -4.13 9.07 -3.16
C ARG A 77 -3.15 10.10 -2.62
N GLY A 78 -2.28 10.63 -3.47
CA GLY A 78 -1.27 11.60 -3.08
C GLY A 78 -0.16 11.69 -4.12
N ASN A 79 0.57 12.81 -4.13
CA ASN A 79 1.61 13.04 -5.13
C ASN A 79 3.03 12.89 -4.56
N GLY A 80 3.16 12.64 -3.26
CA GLY A 80 4.46 12.50 -2.61
C GLY A 80 4.34 12.48 -1.09
N ILE A 81 5.51 12.41 -0.45
CA ILE A 81 5.67 12.21 1.01
C ILE A 81 5.01 13.30 1.87
N HIS A 82 4.89 14.53 1.37
CA HIS A 82 4.31 15.65 2.11
C HIS A 82 2.77 15.61 2.21
N GLY A 83 2.12 14.66 1.53
CA GLY A 83 0.68 14.40 1.65
C GLY A 83 0.31 13.42 2.76
N TRP A 84 1.29 12.93 3.55
CA TRP A 84 1.05 11.83 4.48
C TRP A 84 0.10 12.17 5.62
N ARG A 85 -0.93 11.34 5.74
CA ARG A 85 -1.72 11.17 6.96
C ARG A 85 -1.63 9.69 7.32
N ASN A 86 -0.82 9.38 8.32
CA ASN A 86 -0.76 8.13 9.10
C ASN A 86 -0.91 6.82 8.32
N HIS A 87 0.20 6.10 8.09
CA HIS A 87 0.24 4.69 7.67
C HIS A 87 -0.56 4.35 6.40
N CYS A 88 -0.11 4.85 5.25
CA CYS A 88 -0.71 4.50 3.96
C CYS A 88 0.31 4.19 2.86
N ILE A 89 -0.15 3.39 1.90
CA ILE A 89 0.55 3.11 0.64
C ILE A 89 -0.13 3.97 -0.42
N ILE A 90 0.56 5.02 -0.87
CA ILE A 90 0.05 5.88 -1.95
C ILE A 90 0.18 5.11 -3.27
N VAL A 91 -0.83 5.20 -4.14
CA VAL A 91 -0.80 4.61 -5.49
C VAL A 91 -0.87 5.69 -6.57
N GLY A 92 -0.16 5.49 -7.67
CA GLY A 92 -0.09 6.43 -8.79
C GLY A 92 0.85 5.96 -9.89
N GLU A 93 1.25 6.85 -10.79
CA GLU A 93 2.29 6.59 -11.78
C GLU A 93 3.58 7.28 -11.33
N CYS A 94 4.69 6.53 -11.33
CA CYS A 94 5.99 7.05 -10.92
C CYS A 94 6.55 7.97 -11.99
N LEU A 95 6.69 9.27 -11.66
CA LEU A 95 7.39 10.23 -12.51
C LEU A 95 8.88 10.30 -12.14
N HIS A 96 9.17 10.37 -10.84
CA HIS A 96 10.51 10.35 -10.25
C HIS A 96 10.46 9.60 -8.91
N LEU A 97 11.61 9.12 -8.43
CA LEU A 97 11.69 8.53 -7.09
C LEU A 97 11.14 9.52 -6.04
N GLY A 98 10.23 9.05 -5.20
CA GLY A 98 9.55 9.90 -4.21
C GLY A 98 8.36 10.73 -4.73
N PHE A 99 7.98 10.62 -6.01
CA PHE A 99 6.92 11.45 -6.60
C PHE A 99 5.99 10.68 -7.54
N LEU A 100 4.68 10.73 -7.25
CA LEU A 100 3.64 10.07 -8.02
C LEU A 100 2.74 11.09 -8.71
N ILE A 101 2.27 10.77 -9.92
CA ILE A 101 1.23 11.49 -10.64
C ILE A 101 0.02 10.58 -10.88
N HIS A 102 -1.09 11.13 -11.38
CA HIS A 102 -2.32 10.37 -11.69
C HIS A 102 -2.89 9.54 -10.51
N SER A 103 -2.52 9.87 -9.28
CA SER A 103 -2.83 9.08 -8.08
C SER A 103 -4.33 8.88 -7.83
N GLU A 104 -5.16 9.87 -8.18
CA GLU A 104 -6.62 9.75 -8.06
C GLU A 104 -7.20 8.69 -9.00
N ALA A 105 -6.80 8.69 -10.28
CA ALA A 105 -7.27 7.71 -11.26
C ALA A 105 -6.79 6.29 -10.90
N CYS A 106 -5.52 6.13 -10.51
CA CYS A 106 -4.97 4.85 -10.08
C CYS A 106 -5.71 4.32 -8.83
N TYR A 107 -5.95 5.18 -7.84
CA TYR A 107 -6.67 4.83 -6.62
C TYR A 107 -8.09 4.35 -6.92
N ASP A 108 -8.86 5.10 -7.71
CA ASP A 108 -10.25 4.73 -8.01
C ASP A 108 -10.36 3.40 -8.75
N LEU A 109 -9.44 3.14 -9.70
CA LEU A 109 -9.37 1.86 -10.42
C LEU A 109 -9.01 0.71 -9.48
N LEU A 110 -8.02 0.88 -8.60
CA LEU A 110 -7.62 -0.13 -7.63
C LEU A 110 -8.77 -0.47 -6.67
N ILE A 111 -9.42 0.55 -6.11
CA ILE A 111 -10.53 0.38 -5.17
C ILE A 111 -11.74 -0.28 -5.84
N ALA A 112 -12.03 0.06 -7.09
CA ALA A 112 -13.08 -0.61 -7.85
C ALA A 112 -12.79 -2.12 -8.02
N ARG A 113 -11.54 -2.49 -8.33
CA ARG A 113 -11.10 -3.89 -8.45
C ARG A 113 -11.20 -4.64 -7.12
N ILE A 114 -10.68 -4.06 -6.04
CA ILE A 114 -10.77 -4.63 -4.69
C ILE A 114 -12.24 -4.84 -4.29
N ARG A 115 -13.08 -3.83 -4.50
CA ARG A 115 -14.51 -3.90 -4.19
C ARG A 115 -15.20 -5.07 -4.87
N MET A 116 -14.89 -5.32 -6.15
CA MET A 116 -15.47 -6.47 -6.87
C MET A 116 -15.09 -7.81 -6.26
N GLN A 117 -13.87 -7.97 -5.75
CA GLN A 117 -13.47 -9.22 -5.09
C GLN A 117 -14.23 -9.46 -3.79
N PHE A 118 -14.42 -8.41 -2.97
CA PHE A 118 -15.20 -8.51 -1.74
C PHE A 118 -16.68 -8.80 -2.00
N VAL A 119 -17.28 -8.20 -3.04
CA VAL A 119 -18.65 -8.51 -3.45
C VAL A 119 -18.80 -9.97 -3.89
N ARG A 120 -17.76 -10.57 -4.47
CA ARG A 120 -17.70 -11.99 -4.87
C ARG A 120 -17.30 -12.93 -3.72
N HIS A 121 -17.16 -12.42 -2.50
CA HIS A 121 -16.68 -13.18 -1.33
C HIS A 121 -15.31 -13.84 -1.54
N HIS A 122 -14.47 -13.27 -2.40
CA HIS A 122 -13.11 -13.74 -2.62
C HIS A 122 -12.14 -13.06 -1.64
N ALA A 123 -11.20 -13.85 -1.11
CA ALA A 123 -10.09 -13.31 -0.35
C ALA A 123 -9.15 -12.47 -1.24
N VAL A 124 -8.64 -11.40 -0.66
CA VAL A 124 -7.61 -10.55 -1.26
C VAL A 124 -6.38 -10.60 -0.36
N VAL A 125 -5.27 -11.07 -0.93
CA VAL A 125 -3.98 -11.16 -0.25
C VAL A 125 -3.08 -10.06 -0.79
N VAL A 126 -2.35 -9.38 0.10
CA VAL A 126 -1.33 -8.40 -0.24
C VAL A 126 0.03 -9.00 0.10
N LYS A 127 0.89 -9.16 -0.89
CA LYS A 127 2.28 -9.61 -0.70
C LYS A 127 3.21 -8.43 -0.85
N ILE A 128 4.11 -8.25 0.09
CA ILE A 128 5.10 -7.16 0.08
C ILE A 128 6.47 -7.82 0.00
N SER A 129 7.26 -7.38 -0.97
CA SER A 129 8.59 -7.89 -1.21
C SER A 129 9.52 -6.77 -1.65
N ARG A 130 10.82 -6.98 -1.45
CA ARG A 130 11.86 -6.12 -1.99
C ARG A 130 12.42 -6.72 -3.27
N SER A 131 12.53 -5.88 -4.31
CA SER A 131 13.18 -6.24 -5.56
C SER A 131 14.66 -6.58 -5.31
N PRO A 132 15.23 -7.58 -5.99
CA PRO A 132 16.66 -7.89 -5.87
C PRO A 132 17.55 -6.73 -6.36
N ASP A 133 17.05 -5.91 -7.29
CA ASP A 133 17.75 -4.76 -7.87
C ASP A 133 17.38 -3.45 -7.15
N PHE A 134 17.15 -3.51 -5.83
CA PHE A 134 16.70 -2.35 -5.07
C PHE A 134 17.69 -1.17 -5.15
N LEU A 135 17.19 -0.01 -5.58
CA LEU A 135 17.98 1.21 -5.72
C LEU A 135 17.89 2.09 -4.48
N GLU A 136 18.98 2.21 -3.73
CA GLU A 136 19.08 3.16 -2.61
C GLU A 136 19.74 4.45 -3.08
N VAL A 137 18.96 5.53 -3.14
CA VAL A 137 19.43 6.86 -3.59
C VAL A 137 19.43 7.80 -2.39
N ALA A 138 20.63 8.28 -2.03
CA ALA A 138 20.86 9.21 -0.92
C ALA A 138 20.32 10.62 -1.17
#